data_AF-A0A1I4P5Y1-F1
#
_entry.id   AF-A0A1I4P5Y1-F1
#
_cell.length_a   1.000
_cell.length_b   1.000
_cell.length_c   1.000
_cell.angle_alpha   90.00
_cell.angle_beta   90.00
_cell.angle_gamma   90.00
#
_symmetry.space_group_name_H-M   'P 1'
#
loop_
_entity.id
_entity.type
_entity.pdbx_description
1 polymer ?
#
loop_
_entity_poly.entity_id
_entity_poly.type
_entity_poly.pdbx_seq_one_letter_code
_entity_poly.pdbx_strand_id
1 'polypeptide(L)'
;MPVSEFSHLIEMYFEDDNYIIVSESVVYSTGSVNDSDDLVLWIPENAEIMQFLVTDMTGSASETSVNYSREGNFIYFSADESSTSNVMPLLYGIRYVVHSHEDVATFNKVIRSEGILDYPISRLIIVVNHENSEIPSITSANGIQLVADQASNDDGKTSYIWSSPAFDEFSVTLQSPNSYTNTGTGYNYSLIIGIVLLIVVIGAVLYYKKDSSGKLGELEELYEAELAVIAQIESDRKKKKLSKDDFERIHKKHSDSAAKIKEKMEKLKKT
;
A
#
# COMPACT_ATOMS: atom_id res chain seq x y z
N MET A 1 -26.71 -7.88 -17.69
CA MET A 1 -26.49 -6.77 -16.73
C MET A 1 -24.99 -6.51 -16.72
N PRO A 2 -24.52 -5.25 -16.56
CA PRO A 2 -23.09 -4.98 -16.62
C PRO A 2 -22.34 -5.86 -15.61
N VAL A 3 -21.25 -6.48 -16.07
CA VAL A 3 -20.33 -7.20 -15.21
C VAL A 3 -19.86 -6.26 -14.10
N SER A 4 -19.83 -6.75 -12.87
CA SER A 4 -19.32 -5.97 -11.73
C SER A 4 -18.14 -6.70 -11.11
N GLU A 5 -17.09 -5.94 -10.78
CA GLU A 5 -15.92 -6.45 -10.11
C GLU A 5 -16.16 -6.41 -8.59
N PHE A 6 -16.28 -7.58 -7.98
CA PHE A 6 -16.61 -7.68 -6.58
C PHE A 6 -15.40 -7.42 -5.68
N SER A 7 -14.24 -7.95 -6.06
CA SER A 7 -13.02 -7.80 -5.29
C SER A 7 -11.80 -7.96 -6.18
N HIS A 8 -10.84 -7.05 -5.99
CA HIS A 8 -9.51 -7.08 -6.57
C HIS A 8 -8.49 -7.26 -5.45
N LEU A 9 -7.66 -8.30 -5.54
CA LEU A 9 -6.46 -8.43 -4.74
C LEU A 9 -5.26 -8.28 -5.66
N ILE A 10 -4.31 -7.43 -5.28
CA ILE A 10 -3.04 -7.22 -5.98
C ILE A 10 -1.92 -7.45 -4.98
N GLU A 11 -1.14 -8.50 -5.18
CA GLU A 11 0.05 -8.81 -4.38
C GLU A 11 1.31 -8.50 -5.19
N MET A 12 2.20 -7.70 -4.62
CA MET A 12 3.47 -7.30 -5.23
C MET A 12 4.64 -7.85 -4.43
N TYR A 13 5.67 -8.29 -5.13
CA TYR A 13 6.96 -8.68 -4.61
C TYR A 13 8.02 -7.87 -5.35
N PHE A 14 8.63 -6.93 -4.65
CA PHE A 14 9.76 -6.17 -5.15
C PHE A 14 11.02 -6.99 -4.90
N GLU A 15 11.79 -7.23 -5.95
CA GLU A 15 12.93 -8.11 -5.90
C GLU A 15 14.19 -7.39 -6.36
N ASP A 16 15.36 -7.85 -5.87
CA ASP A 16 16.63 -7.12 -5.93
C ASP A 16 17.13 -6.84 -7.36
N ASP A 17 16.75 -7.63 -8.38
CA ASP A 17 17.20 -7.42 -9.77
C ASP A 17 16.23 -6.55 -10.60
N ASN A 18 15.60 -5.55 -9.97
CA ASN A 18 14.68 -4.59 -10.60
C ASN A 18 13.46 -5.23 -11.29
N TYR A 19 13.02 -6.40 -10.84
CA TYR A 19 11.76 -6.98 -11.29
C TYR A 19 10.73 -6.89 -10.17
N ILE A 20 9.48 -6.69 -10.56
CA ILE A 20 8.34 -6.72 -9.65
C ILE A 20 7.47 -7.89 -10.09
N ILE A 21 7.35 -8.90 -9.23
CA ILE A 21 6.40 -9.98 -9.45
C ILE A 21 5.05 -9.52 -8.91
N VAL A 22 4.04 -9.55 -9.78
CA VAL A 22 2.67 -9.16 -9.43
C VAL A 22 1.77 -10.37 -9.61
N SER A 23 0.94 -10.61 -8.60
CA SER A 23 -0.13 -11.60 -8.63
C SER A 23 -1.44 -10.87 -8.37
N GLU A 24 -2.36 -10.93 -9.32
CA GLU A 24 -3.69 -10.35 -9.19
C GLU A 24 -4.75 -11.43 -9.14
N SER A 25 -5.75 -11.21 -8.31
CA SER A 25 -6.92 -12.07 -8.18
C SER A 25 -8.17 -11.22 -8.24
N VAL A 26 -9.04 -11.52 -9.19
CA VAL A 26 -10.23 -10.74 -9.50
C VAL A 26 -11.46 -11.62 -9.48
N VAL A 27 -12.47 -11.20 -8.73
CA VAL A 27 -13.77 -11.88 -8.69
C VAL A 27 -14.79 -11.06 -9.46
N TYR A 28 -15.30 -11.62 -10.55
CA TYR A 28 -16.39 -11.01 -11.32
C TYR A 28 -17.72 -11.64 -10.93
N SER A 29 -18.72 -10.79 -10.69
CA SER A 29 -20.11 -11.22 -10.62
C SER A 29 -20.73 -11.09 -12.01
N THR A 30 -21.05 -12.22 -12.63
CA THR A 30 -21.74 -12.25 -13.92
C THR A 30 -23.22 -11.96 -13.69
N GLY A 31 -23.68 -10.80 -14.17
CA GLY A 31 -25.09 -10.48 -14.19
C GLY A 31 -25.77 -11.11 -15.41
N SER A 32 -26.33 -12.32 -15.26
CA SER A 32 -27.04 -13.13 -16.28
C SER A 32 -26.14 -13.94 -17.22
N VAL A 33 -26.60 -15.15 -17.54
CA VAL A 33 -25.97 -16.24 -18.33
C VAL A 33 -25.77 -15.88 -19.83
N ASN A 34 -25.99 -14.63 -20.24
CA ASN A 34 -26.06 -14.22 -21.64
C ASN A 34 -25.17 -13.03 -22.02
N ASP A 35 -24.39 -12.45 -21.09
CA ASP A 35 -23.49 -11.35 -21.42
C ASP A 35 -22.10 -11.91 -21.71
N SER A 36 -21.84 -12.14 -23.00
CA SER A 36 -20.54 -12.53 -23.57
C SER A 36 -19.58 -11.35 -23.63
N ASP A 37 -19.65 -10.41 -22.68
CA ASP A 37 -18.84 -9.21 -22.72
C ASP A 37 -17.40 -9.56 -22.39
N ASP A 38 -16.49 -9.17 -23.28
CA ASP A 38 -15.06 -9.29 -23.04
C ASP A 38 -14.70 -8.51 -21.76
N LEU A 39 -14.07 -9.22 -20.82
CA LEU A 39 -13.49 -8.66 -19.62
C LEU A 39 -12.15 -8.05 -19.98
N VAL A 40 -11.82 -6.97 -19.29
CA VAL A 40 -10.58 -6.23 -19.51
C VAL A 40 -9.82 -6.09 -18.21
N LEU A 41 -8.51 -6.34 -18.26
CA LEU A 41 -7.57 -6.00 -17.19
C LEU A 41 -6.46 -5.12 -17.74
N TRP A 42 -6.06 -4.11 -16.99
CA TRP A 42 -4.87 -3.34 -17.31
C TRP A 42 -3.63 -4.03 -16.71
N ILE A 43 -2.58 -4.22 -17.49
CA ILE A 43 -1.27 -4.74 -17.05
C ILE A 43 -0.18 -3.92 -17.76
N PRO A 44 0.90 -3.51 -17.08
CA PRO A 44 1.96 -2.70 -17.71
C PRO A 44 2.48 -3.34 -19.02
N GLU A 45 2.65 -2.56 -20.08
CA GLU A 45 3.07 -3.03 -21.42
C GLU A 45 4.36 -3.85 -21.39
N ASN A 46 5.30 -3.45 -20.52
CA ASN A 46 6.58 -4.13 -20.26
C ASN A 46 6.45 -5.39 -19.39
N ALA A 47 5.25 -5.81 -19.02
CA ALA A 47 5.03 -7.00 -18.22
C ALA A 47 5.03 -8.29 -19.06
N GLU A 48 5.70 -9.32 -18.54
CA GLU A 48 5.64 -10.68 -19.06
C GLU A 48 4.63 -11.50 -18.24
N ILE A 49 3.56 -11.97 -18.89
CA ILE A 49 2.53 -12.80 -18.24
C ILE A 49 3.06 -14.22 -18.10
N MET A 50 3.24 -14.68 -16.85
CA MET A 50 3.71 -16.03 -16.55
C MET A 50 2.56 -17.03 -16.51
N GLN A 51 1.39 -16.60 -16.01
CA GLN A 51 0.25 -17.47 -15.79
C GLN A 51 -1.04 -16.66 -15.78
N PHE A 52 -2.09 -17.18 -16.42
CA PHE A 52 -3.44 -16.64 -16.32
C PHE A 52 -4.43 -17.80 -16.22
N LEU A 53 -5.07 -17.93 -15.07
CA LEU A 53 -5.96 -19.02 -14.71
C LEU A 53 -7.33 -18.52 -14.26
N VAL A 54 -8.32 -19.38 -14.39
CA VAL A 54 -9.64 -19.22 -13.80
C VAL A 54 -9.99 -20.46 -12.98
N THR A 55 -10.70 -20.26 -11.89
CA THR A 55 -11.28 -21.32 -11.07
C THR A 55 -12.64 -20.88 -10.52
N ASP A 56 -13.50 -21.84 -10.20
CA ASP A 56 -14.71 -21.52 -9.45
C ASP A 56 -14.38 -21.31 -7.96
N MET A 57 -15.16 -20.48 -7.29
CA MET A 57 -14.98 -20.26 -5.85
C MET A 57 -15.45 -21.46 -4.98
N THR A 58 -15.87 -22.58 -5.58
CA THR A 58 -16.15 -23.80 -4.79
C THR A 58 -14.87 -24.50 -4.37
N GLY A 59 -13.75 -24.23 -5.06
CA GLY A 59 -12.45 -24.86 -4.83
C GLY A 59 -12.42 -26.35 -5.20
N SER A 60 -13.47 -26.86 -5.85
CA SER A 60 -13.58 -28.25 -6.28
C SER A 60 -13.28 -28.45 -7.76
N ALA A 61 -13.32 -27.39 -8.56
CA ALA A 61 -12.88 -27.38 -9.94
C ALA A 61 -11.36 -27.24 -10.05
N SER A 62 -10.78 -27.86 -11.07
CA SER A 62 -9.37 -27.64 -11.43
C SER A 62 -9.21 -26.29 -12.11
N GLU A 63 -8.09 -25.63 -11.85
CA GLU A 63 -7.72 -24.38 -12.53
C GLU A 63 -7.60 -24.61 -14.04
N THR A 64 -8.21 -23.74 -14.83
CA THR A 64 -8.11 -23.76 -16.30
C THR A 64 -7.37 -22.53 -16.81
N SER A 65 -6.62 -22.69 -17.89
CA SER A 65 -5.93 -21.57 -18.54
C SER A 65 -6.94 -20.65 -19.20
N VAL A 66 -6.77 -19.34 -19.00
CA VAL A 66 -7.59 -18.31 -19.65
C VAL A 66 -6.96 -17.94 -20.98
N ASN A 67 -7.73 -18.00 -22.06
CA ASN A 67 -7.31 -17.44 -23.34
C ASN A 67 -7.51 -15.93 -23.31
N TYR A 68 -6.52 -15.18 -23.76
CA TYR A 68 -6.57 -13.73 -23.78
C TYR A 68 -5.93 -13.17 -25.05
N SER A 69 -6.32 -11.94 -25.37
CA SER A 69 -5.63 -11.09 -26.34
C SER A 69 -5.07 -9.85 -25.65
N ARG A 70 -4.00 -9.27 -26.19
CA ARG A 70 -3.32 -8.12 -25.61
C ARG A 70 -3.24 -6.98 -26.62
N GLU A 71 -3.65 -5.79 -26.18
CA GLU A 71 -3.47 -4.54 -26.92
C GLU A 71 -2.84 -3.50 -25.99
N GLY A 72 -1.53 -3.27 -26.15
CA GLY A 72 -0.75 -2.41 -25.27
C GLY A 72 -0.82 -2.85 -23.79
N ASN A 73 -1.37 -1.97 -22.94
CA ASN A 73 -1.56 -2.22 -21.52
C ASN A 73 -2.84 -3.01 -21.19
N PHE A 74 -3.67 -3.37 -22.15
CA PHE A 74 -4.96 -4.02 -21.87
C PHE A 74 -4.94 -5.49 -22.29
N ILE A 75 -5.48 -6.33 -21.41
CA ILE A 75 -5.70 -7.76 -21.61
C ILE A 75 -7.20 -7.98 -21.71
N TYR A 76 -7.63 -8.53 -22.84
CA TYR A 76 -9.02 -8.85 -23.14
C TYR A 76 -9.22 -10.35 -23.07
N PHE A 77 -10.23 -10.81 -22.35
CA PHE A 77 -10.55 -12.22 -22.18
C PHE A 77 -12.04 -12.38 -21.93
N SER A 78 -12.64 -13.46 -22.41
CA SER A 78 -14.06 -13.71 -22.21
C SER A 78 -14.26 -14.59 -20.97
N ALA A 79 -15.38 -14.39 -20.28
CA ALA A 79 -15.76 -15.29 -19.19
C ALA A 79 -16.06 -16.69 -19.74
N ASP A 80 -15.41 -17.73 -19.22
CA ASP A 80 -15.56 -19.09 -19.73
C ASP A 80 -16.93 -19.67 -19.33
N GLU A 81 -17.88 -19.67 -20.28
CA GLU A 81 -19.23 -20.20 -20.11
C GLU A 81 -19.24 -21.69 -19.72
N SER A 82 -18.17 -22.43 -20.04
CA SER A 82 -18.13 -23.90 -19.88
C SER A 82 -17.88 -24.37 -18.43
N SER A 83 -17.40 -23.48 -17.55
CA SER A 83 -17.16 -23.76 -16.13
C SER A 83 -18.32 -23.36 -15.20
N THR A 84 -19.43 -22.90 -15.76
CA THR A 84 -20.57 -22.37 -15.00
C THR A 84 -21.35 -23.48 -14.30
N SER A 85 -20.89 -23.90 -13.11
CA SER A 85 -21.88 -24.23 -12.09
C SER A 85 -22.62 -22.94 -11.78
N ASN A 86 -23.92 -22.88 -12.12
CA ASN A 86 -24.79 -21.69 -12.11
C ASN A 86 -24.95 -20.95 -10.75
N VAL A 87 -24.05 -21.12 -9.79
CA VAL A 87 -24.24 -20.69 -8.40
C VAL A 87 -23.08 -19.88 -7.83
N MET A 88 -21.84 -20.03 -8.33
CA MET A 88 -20.66 -19.36 -7.73
C MET A 88 -19.94 -18.43 -8.70
N PRO A 89 -19.46 -17.25 -8.25
CA PRO A 89 -18.58 -16.39 -9.02
C PRO A 89 -17.30 -17.11 -9.46
N LEU A 90 -16.74 -16.65 -10.57
CA LEU A 90 -15.43 -17.09 -11.06
C LEU A 90 -14.34 -16.21 -10.45
N LEU A 91 -13.24 -16.86 -10.06
CA LEU A 91 -12.02 -16.23 -9.59
C LEU A 91 -10.97 -16.32 -10.71
N TYR A 92 -10.56 -15.17 -11.20
CA TYR A 92 -9.49 -15.03 -12.20
C TYR A 92 -8.19 -14.68 -11.49
N GLY A 93 -7.14 -15.44 -11.76
CA GLY A 93 -5.80 -15.22 -11.22
C GLY A 93 -4.80 -14.97 -12.33
N ILE A 94 -4.11 -13.83 -12.32
CA ILE A 94 -3.04 -13.53 -13.28
C ILE A 94 -1.75 -13.20 -12.55
N ARG A 95 -0.65 -13.83 -12.98
CA ARG A 95 0.68 -13.59 -12.44
C ARG A 95 1.61 -13.15 -13.56
N TYR A 96 2.33 -12.07 -13.32
CA TYR A 96 3.22 -11.48 -14.32
C TYR A 96 4.43 -10.82 -13.66
N VAL A 97 5.46 -10.58 -14.46
CA VAL A 97 6.68 -9.89 -14.04
C VAL A 97 6.76 -8.56 -14.75
N VAL A 98 6.94 -7.47 -14.02
CA VAL A 98 7.19 -6.14 -14.56
C VAL A 98 8.69 -5.86 -14.47
N HIS A 99 9.32 -5.59 -15.60
CA HIS A 99 10.72 -5.21 -15.66
C HIS A 99 10.87 -3.72 -15.39
N SER A 100 11.42 -3.34 -14.24
CA SER A 100 11.80 -1.95 -13.98
C SER A 100 13.21 -1.69 -14.51
N HIS A 101 13.39 -0.58 -15.21
CA HIS A 101 14.71 -0.11 -15.64
C HIS A 101 15.17 1.10 -14.82
N GLU A 102 14.44 1.41 -13.75
CA GLU A 102 14.67 2.59 -12.92
C GLU A 102 15.47 2.22 -11.67
N ASP A 103 16.22 3.19 -11.13
CA ASP A 103 16.99 3.02 -9.89
C ASP A 103 16.09 2.77 -8.67
N VAL A 104 14.82 3.14 -8.76
CA VAL A 104 13.78 2.85 -7.77
C VAL A 104 12.66 2.11 -8.48
N ALA A 105 12.45 0.85 -8.11
CA ALA A 105 11.37 0.06 -8.65
C ALA A 105 10.02 0.72 -8.31
N THR A 106 9.31 1.15 -9.35
CA THR A 106 7.96 1.71 -9.26
C THR A 106 6.99 0.81 -10.02
N PHE A 107 5.93 0.37 -9.34
CA PHE A 107 4.81 -0.31 -9.98
C PHE A 107 3.67 0.67 -10.21
N ASN A 108 3.17 0.76 -11.43
CA ASN A 108 2.00 1.57 -11.78
C ASN A 108 0.85 0.65 -12.15
N LYS A 109 -0.38 1.03 -11.78
CA LYS A 109 -1.60 0.26 -12.07
C LYS A 109 -2.79 1.17 -12.30
N VAL A 110 -3.43 1.00 -13.45
CA VAL A 110 -4.75 1.56 -13.74
C VAL A 110 -5.81 0.53 -13.32
N ILE A 111 -6.78 0.98 -12.53
CA ILE A 111 -7.92 0.18 -12.06
C ILE A 111 -9.26 0.69 -12.59
N ARG A 112 -9.28 1.89 -13.19
CA ARG A 112 -10.43 2.43 -13.91
C ARG A 112 -9.97 3.22 -15.13
N SER A 113 -10.65 3.05 -16.25
CA SER A 113 -10.45 3.84 -17.46
C SER A 113 -11.76 4.00 -18.20
N GLU A 114 -12.26 5.23 -18.29
CA GLU A 114 -13.55 5.54 -18.90
C GLU A 114 -13.67 4.93 -20.30
N GLY A 115 -14.74 4.18 -20.53
CA GLY A 115 -15.06 3.50 -21.79
C GLY A 115 -14.30 2.19 -22.08
N ILE A 116 -13.35 1.77 -21.22
CA ILE A 116 -12.52 0.56 -21.45
C ILE A 116 -12.51 -0.35 -20.22
N LEU A 117 -12.28 0.21 -19.03
CA LEU A 117 -12.20 -0.50 -17.75
C LEU A 117 -13.12 0.22 -16.75
N ASP A 118 -14.44 0.04 -16.94
CA ASP A 118 -15.48 0.76 -16.20
C ASP A 118 -16.27 -0.12 -15.22
N TYR A 119 -15.73 -1.30 -14.90
CA TYR A 119 -16.35 -2.17 -13.90
C TYR A 119 -16.15 -1.56 -12.50
N PRO A 120 -17.22 -1.40 -11.70
CA PRO A 120 -17.08 -0.86 -10.36
C PRO A 120 -16.35 -1.87 -9.48
N ILE A 121 -15.24 -1.46 -8.86
CA ILE A 121 -14.49 -2.27 -7.89
C ILE A 121 -15.10 -2.08 -6.51
N SER A 122 -15.74 -3.13 -6.00
CA SER A 122 -16.41 -3.08 -4.67
C SER A 122 -15.45 -3.29 -3.51
N ARG A 123 -14.23 -3.78 -3.78
CA ARG A 123 -13.16 -3.90 -2.78
C ARG A 123 -11.81 -4.02 -3.48
N LEU A 124 -10.84 -3.23 -3.03
CA LEU A 124 -9.45 -3.32 -3.48
C LEU A 124 -8.57 -3.65 -2.29
N ILE A 125 -7.77 -4.71 -2.43
CA ILE A 125 -6.77 -5.12 -1.45
C ILE A 125 -5.43 -5.06 -2.17
N ILE A 126 -4.51 -4.29 -1.62
CA ILE A 126 -3.14 -4.20 -2.09
C ILE A 126 -2.24 -4.79 -1.01
N VAL A 127 -1.43 -5.75 -1.39
CA VAL A 127 -0.41 -6.35 -0.55
C VAL A 127 0.94 -6.04 -1.17
N VAL A 128 1.83 -5.48 -0.37
CA VAL A 128 3.21 -5.24 -0.75
C VAL A 128 4.11 -6.09 0.15
N ASN A 129 4.84 -7.02 -0.45
CA ASN A 129 5.92 -7.74 0.21
C ASN A 129 7.18 -6.90 0.05
N HIS A 130 7.89 -6.68 1.15
CA HIS A 130 9.04 -5.79 1.21
C HIS A 130 10.00 -6.25 2.32
N GLU A 131 11.23 -5.76 2.31
CA GLU A 131 12.12 -6.01 3.45
C GLU A 131 11.68 -5.22 4.68
N ASN A 132 11.99 -5.70 5.89
CA ASN A 132 11.63 -5.03 7.16
C ASN A 132 12.15 -3.59 7.29
N SER A 133 13.15 -3.22 6.49
CA SER A 133 13.71 -1.87 6.49
C SER A 133 12.97 -0.90 5.55
N GLU A 134 12.13 -1.40 4.66
CA GLU A 134 11.47 -0.62 3.62
C GLU A 134 10.03 -0.32 3.98
N ILE A 135 9.55 0.83 3.50
CA ILE A 135 8.18 1.27 3.73
C ILE A 135 7.52 1.47 2.37
N PRO A 136 6.45 0.71 2.04
CA PRO A 136 5.69 0.95 0.83
C PRO A 136 4.98 2.30 0.87
N SER A 137 5.08 3.06 -0.22
CA SER A 137 4.32 4.28 -0.47
C SER A 137 3.40 4.07 -1.66
N ILE A 138 2.10 4.28 -1.45
CA ILE A 138 1.06 4.20 -2.47
C ILE A 138 0.58 5.61 -2.78
N THR A 139 0.72 6.02 -4.03
CA THR A 139 0.35 7.37 -4.50
C THR A 139 -0.57 7.28 -5.70
N SER A 140 -1.34 8.33 -5.97
CA SER A 140 -2.11 8.47 -7.21
C SER A 140 -1.21 8.92 -8.37
N ALA A 141 -1.76 8.93 -9.59
CA ALA A 141 -1.09 9.47 -10.79
C ALA A 141 -0.51 10.89 -10.62
N ASN A 142 -1.07 11.70 -9.70
CA ASN A 142 -0.60 13.06 -9.41
C ASN A 142 0.43 13.11 -8.26
N GLY A 143 0.91 11.96 -7.79
CA GLY A 143 1.84 11.85 -6.67
C GLY A 143 1.22 12.09 -5.28
N ILE A 144 -0.11 12.10 -5.18
CA ILE A 144 -0.81 12.29 -3.90
C ILE A 144 -0.88 10.96 -3.18
N GLN A 145 -0.38 10.89 -1.94
CA GLN A 145 -0.49 9.68 -1.12
C GLN A 145 -1.95 9.25 -0.96
N LEU A 146 -2.23 7.98 -1.29
CA LEU A 146 -3.53 7.37 -1.11
C LEU A 146 -3.66 6.82 0.31
N VAL A 147 -4.82 7.05 0.93
CA VAL A 147 -5.13 6.61 2.30
C VAL A 147 -6.10 5.45 2.21
N ALA A 148 -5.70 4.30 2.73
CA ALA A 148 -6.54 3.11 2.83
C ALA A 148 -7.54 3.20 3.99
N ASP A 149 -8.67 2.52 3.87
CA ASP A 149 -9.64 2.40 4.97
C ASP A 149 -9.02 1.61 6.13
N GLN A 150 -8.19 0.61 5.79
CA GLN A 150 -7.43 -0.20 6.72
C GLN A 150 -6.03 -0.44 6.16
N ALA A 151 -5.04 -0.37 7.04
CA ALA A 151 -3.68 -0.81 6.72
C ALA A 151 -3.17 -1.69 7.87
N SER A 152 -2.52 -2.80 7.52
CA SER A 152 -1.79 -3.63 8.47
C SER A 152 -0.35 -3.77 7.99
N ASN A 153 0.57 -3.78 8.93
CA ASN A 153 1.97 -4.08 8.65
C ASN A 153 2.33 -5.25 9.54
N ASP A 154 2.65 -6.36 8.89
CA ASP A 154 3.22 -7.55 9.49
C ASP A 154 4.65 -7.67 8.96
N ASP A 155 5.58 -8.25 9.73
CA ASP A 155 7.00 -8.36 9.35
C ASP A 155 7.16 -8.85 7.89
N GLY A 156 7.63 -7.95 7.01
CA GLY A 156 7.88 -8.20 5.60
C GLY A 156 6.69 -8.06 4.65
N LYS A 157 5.51 -7.66 5.14
CA LYS A 157 4.29 -7.50 4.34
C LYS A 157 3.41 -6.37 4.88
N THR A 158 3.12 -5.39 4.03
CA THR A 158 2.10 -4.38 4.31
C THR A 158 0.86 -4.60 3.45
N SER A 159 -0.32 -4.61 4.08
CA SER A 159 -1.60 -4.70 3.40
C SER A 159 -2.38 -3.39 3.51
N TYR A 160 -3.10 -3.03 2.44
CA TYR A 160 -3.91 -1.85 2.32
C TYR A 160 -5.27 -2.24 1.74
N ILE A 161 -6.36 -1.80 2.37
CA ILE A 161 -7.71 -2.19 1.99
C ILE A 161 -8.55 -0.94 1.73
N TRP A 162 -9.22 -0.90 0.57
CA TRP A 162 -10.27 0.04 0.23
C TRP A 162 -11.58 -0.71 0.01
N SER A 163 -12.63 -0.25 0.66
CA SER A 163 -14.01 -0.71 0.47
C SER A 163 -14.69 -0.02 -0.72
N SER A 164 -14.15 1.10 -1.20
CA SER A 164 -14.57 1.75 -2.45
C SER A 164 -13.46 2.69 -2.93
N PRO A 165 -12.55 2.24 -3.82
CA PRO A 165 -11.47 3.07 -4.32
C PRO A 165 -12.01 4.23 -5.18
N ALA A 166 -11.75 5.46 -4.73
CA ALA A 166 -12.13 6.72 -5.39
C ALA A 166 -11.02 7.29 -6.28
N PHE A 167 -10.13 6.43 -6.77
CA PHE A 167 -9.02 6.77 -7.67
C PHE A 167 -9.00 5.78 -8.83
N ASP A 168 -8.44 6.22 -9.95
CA ASP A 168 -8.45 5.44 -11.20
C ASP A 168 -7.11 4.75 -11.45
N GLU A 169 -6.03 5.30 -10.88
CA GLU A 169 -4.66 4.82 -11.00
C GLU A 169 -3.91 4.98 -9.68
N PHE A 170 -3.00 4.06 -9.41
CA PHE A 170 -2.05 4.16 -8.32
C PHE A 170 -0.64 3.72 -8.72
N SER A 171 0.33 4.23 -7.97
CA SER A 171 1.74 3.87 -8.06
C SER A 171 2.24 3.39 -6.69
N VAL A 172 3.06 2.35 -6.69
CA VAL A 172 3.67 1.77 -5.50
C VAL A 172 5.19 1.82 -5.63
N THR A 173 5.83 2.35 -4.60
CA THR A 173 7.29 2.42 -4.47
C THR A 173 7.69 1.92 -3.10
N LEU A 174 8.87 1.29 -3.02
CA LEU A 174 9.51 1.01 -1.74
C LEU A 174 10.45 2.14 -1.37
N GLN A 175 10.23 2.71 -0.19
CA GLN A 175 11.10 3.73 0.35
C GLN A 175 12.03 3.10 1.38
N SER A 176 13.32 3.03 1.06
CA SER A 176 14.33 2.77 2.07
C SER A 176 14.55 4.04 2.90
N PRO A 177 14.67 3.95 4.24
CA PRO A 177 14.88 5.12 5.11
C PRO A 177 16.17 5.89 4.81
N ASN A 178 17.07 5.35 3.97
CA ASN A 178 18.36 5.93 3.62
C ASN A 178 18.52 6.34 2.14
N SER A 179 17.48 6.23 1.30
CA SER A 179 17.58 6.61 -0.12
C SER A 179 17.54 8.14 -0.28
N TYR A 180 18.71 8.74 -0.06
CA TYR A 180 19.04 10.06 -0.57
C TYR A 180 19.21 9.96 -2.08
N THR A 181 18.30 10.57 -2.84
CA THR A 181 18.63 11.07 -4.16
C THR A 181 18.32 12.56 -4.20
N ASN A 182 19.41 13.33 -4.18
CA ASN A 182 19.41 14.71 -4.64
C ASN A 182 19.06 14.69 -6.13
N THR A 183 17.88 15.15 -6.51
CA THR A 183 17.70 16.00 -7.70
C THR A 183 16.37 16.74 -7.57
N GLY A 184 16.44 18.06 -7.68
CA GLY A 184 15.39 18.96 -7.25
C GLY A 184 14.14 18.90 -8.10
N THR A 185 13.00 19.04 -7.44
CA THR A 185 12.16 20.24 -7.54
C THR A 185 11.17 20.23 -6.38
N GLY A 186 11.40 21.13 -5.42
CA GLY A 186 10.35 21.88 -4.73
C GLY A 186 9.21 21.13 -4.04
N TYR A 187 9.46 20.24 -3.09
CA TYR A 187 8.48 19.97 -2.03
C TYR A 187 9.18 19.84 -0.66
N ASN A 188 8.62 20.48 0.37
CA ASN A 188 9.17 20.52 1.72
C ASN A 188 8.97 19.16 2.42
N TYR A 189 9.88 18.21 2.17
CA TYR A 189 9.89 16.86 2.75
C TYR A 189 10.02 16.84 4.29
N SER A 190 10.44 17.94 4.91
CA SER A 190 10.45 18.09 6.38
C SER A 190 9.05 18.16 6.99
N LEU A 191 8.03 18.51 6.20
CA LEU A 191 6.64 18.59 6.66
C LEU A 191 5.92 17.23 6.58
N ILE A 192 6.31 16.38 5.63
CA ILE A 192 5.70 15.05 5.39
C ILE A 192 6.13 14.04 6.46
N ILE A 193 7.43 13.98 6.78
CA ILE A 193 7.94 13.15 7.88
C ILE A 193 7.35 13.59 9.23
N GLY A 194 7.19 14.90 9.42
CA GLY A 194 6.55 15.45 10.61
C GLY A 194 5.07 15.08 10.75
N ILE A 195 4.32 14.96 9.65
CA ILE A 195 2.90 14.58 9.66
C ILE A 195 2.73 13.07 9.87
N VAL A 196 3.55 12.24 9.24
CA VAL A 196 3.50 10.78 9.43
C VAL A 196 3.86 10.40 10.86
N LEU A 197 4.91 11.00 11.44
CA LEU A 197 5.24 10.81 12.86
C LEU A 197 4.16 11.38 13.79
N LEU A 198 3.50 12.48 13.43
CA LEU A 198 2.38 13.01 14.20
C LEU A 198 1.17 12.07 14.19
N ILE A 199 0.89 11.39 13.08
CA ILE A 199 -0.21 10.42 12.98
C ILE A 199 0.09 9.17 13.80
N VAL A 200 1.34 8.68 13.79
CA VAL A 200 1.77 7.56 14.65
C VAL A 200 1.65 7.94 16.13
N VAL A 201 2.10 9.15 16.51
CA VAL A 201 1.99 9.63 17.90
C VAL A 201 0.53 9.89 18.31
N ILE A 202 -0.32 10.44 17.43
CA ILE A 202 -1.74 10.65 17.71
C ILE A 202 -2.48 9.30 17.78
N GLY A 203 -2.15 8.34 16.91
CA GLY A 203 -2.67 6.98 16.93
C GLY A 203 -2.32 6.27 18.23
N ALA A 204 -1.06 6.37 18.67
CA ALA A 204 -0.61 5.87 19.97
C ALA A 204 -1.36 6.56 21.12
N VAL A 205 -1.51 7.89 21.09
CA VAL A 205 -2.24 8.66 22.12
C VAL A 205 -3.74 8.32 22.19
N LEU A 206 -4.37 8.06 21.05
CA LEU A 206 -5.78 7.63 20.98
C LEU A 206 -5.95 6.18 21.47
N TYR A 207 -4.99 5.31 21.17
CA TYR A 207 -4.92 3.94 21.69
C TYR A 207 -4.70 3.93 23.22
N TYR A 208 -3.91 4.87 23.74
CA TYR A 208 -3.66 5.11 25.17
C TYR A 208 -4.90 5.42 26.01
N LYS A 209 -6.06 5.70 25.40
CA LYS A 209 -7.30 5.97 26.14
C LYS A 209 -8.00 4.68 26.59
N LYS A 210 -7.50 3.48 26.27
CA LYS A 210 -8.27 2.23 26.44
C LYS A 210 -7.80 1.21 27.49
N ASP A 211 -6.58 1.22 28.05
CA ASP A 211 -6.31 0.29 29.16
C ASP A 211 -5.20 0.70 30.14
N SER A 212 -5.30 0.24 31.39
CA SER A 212 -4.72 0.93 32.56
C SER A 212 -3.61 0.17 33.33
N SER A 213 -3.15 -0.99 32.87
CA SER A 213 -2.23 -1.84 33.65
C SER A 213 -0.81 -2.03 33.07
N GLY A 214 -0.53 -1.62 31.82
CA GLY A 214 0.80 -1.69 31.16
C GLY A 214 1.66 -0.40 31.26
N LYS A 215 1.15 0.62 31.96
CA LYS A 215 1.55 2.04 31.82
C LYS A 215 3.04 2.36 31.93
N LEU A 216 3.82 1.66 32.76
CA LEU A 216 5.22 2.07 33.05
C LEU A 216 6.20 1.63 31.95
N GLY A 217 6.07 0.41 31.43
CA GLY A 217 6.89 -0.06 30.30
C GLY A 217 6.57 0.70 29.02
N GLU A 218 5.29 0.96 28.78
CA GLU A 218 4.84 1.73 27.61
C GLU A 218 5.31 3.21 27.67
N LEU A 219 5.37 3.81 28.86
CA LEU A 219 5.95 5.17 29.03
C LEU A 219 7.46 5.17 28.79
N GLU A 220 8.15 4.07 29.08
CA GLU A 220 9.59 3.91 28.82
C GLU A 220 9.86 3.80 27.32
N GLU A 221 9.07 3.00 26.59
CA GLU A 221 9.12 2.90 25.13
C GLU A 221 8.82 4.25 24.46
N LEU A 222 7.80 4.97 24.92
CA LEU A 222 7.50 6.32 24.42
C LEU A 222 8.63 7.31 24.70
N TYR A 223 9.28 7.21 25.86
CA TYR A 223 10.40 8.07 26.21
C TYR A 223 11.61 7.80 25.31
N GLU A 224 11.91 6.53 25.04
CA GLU A 224 12.99 6.12 24.12
C GLU A 224 12.71 6.57 22.68
N ALA A 225 11.47 6.44 22.22
CA ALA A 225 11.06 6.93 20.90
C ALA A 225 11.25 8.45 20.77
N GLU A 226 10.86 9.23 21.79
CA GLU A 226 11.08 10.68 21.79
C GLU A 226 12.58 11.05 21.81
N LEU A 227 13.41 10.31 22.54
CA LEU A 227 14.86 10.51 22.53
C LEU A 227 15.48 10.20 21.16
N ALA A 228 15.03 9.14 20.48
CA ALA A 228 15.46 8.81 19.12
C ALA A 228 15.10 9.92 18.13
N VAL A 229 13.90 10.50 18.25
CA VAL A 229 13.46 11.64 17.44
C VAL A 229 14.33 12.87 17.71
N ILE A 230 14.64 13.19 18.97
CA ILE A 230 15.53 14.31 19.32
C ILE A 230 16.93 14.10 18.71
N ALA A 231 17.50 12.89 18.84
CA ALA A 231 18.81 12.56 18.28
C ALA A 231 18.83 12.72 16.74
N GLN A 232 17.75 12.33 16.07
CA GLN A 232 17.61 12.50 14.63
C GLN A 232 17.49 13.98 14.24
N ILE A 233 16.71 14.78 14.97
CA ILE A 233 16.59 16.24 14.75
C ILE A 233 17.95 16.93 14.89
N GLU A 234 18.76 16.56 15.89
CA GLU A 234 20.12 17.08 16.05
C GLU A 234 21.05 16.66 14.91
N SER A 235 20.95 15.40 14.46
CA SER A 235 21.69 14.86 13.31
C SER A 235 21.35 15.63 12.04
N ASP A 236 20.07 15.88 11.77
CA ASP A 236 19.60 16.63 10.61
C ASP A 236 20.00 18.10 10.67
N ARG A 237 20.10 18.70 11.87
CA ARG A 237 20.67 20.03 12.04
C ARG A 237 22.16 20.07 11.74
N LYS A 238 22.95 19.10 12.20
CA LYS A 238 24.40 18.97 11.90
C LYS A 238 24.63 18.79 10.40
N LYS A 239 23.76 18.03 9.73
CA LYS A 239 23.76 17.80 8.28
C LYS A 239 23.16 18.96 7.46
N LYS A 240 22.80 20.09 8.11
CA LYS A 240 22.17 21.28 7.49
C LYS A 240 20.88 20.99 6.71
N LYS A 241 20.16 19.91 7.05
CA LYS A 241 18.85 19.58 6.47
C LYS A 241 17.68 20.35 7.08
N LEU A 242 17.86 20.84 8.31
CA LEU A 242 16.89 21.69 8.98
C LEU A 242 17.36 23.15 9.01
N SER A 243 16.42 24.04 8.69
CA SER A 243 16.57 25.47 8.99
C SER A 243 16.70 25.67 10.49
N LYS A 244 17.30 26.79 10.92
CA LYS A 244 17.48 27.09 12.34
C LYS A 244 16.13 27.19 13.06
N ASP A 245 15.16 27.84 12.41
CA ASP A 245 13.84 28.10 12.98
C ASP A 245 13.00 26.81 13.08
N ASP A 246 13.07 25.93 12.08
CA ASP A 246 12.41 24.63 12.13
C ASP A 246 13.07 23.73 13.18
N PHE A 247 14.40 23.80 13.32
CA PHE A 247 15.12 23.03 14.34
C PHE A 247 14.67 23.44 15.73
N GLU A 248 14.68 24.74 16.03
CA GLU A 248 14.26 25.24 17.33
C GLU A 248 12.80 24.89 17.64
N ARG A 249 11.90 25.00 16.65
CA ARG A 249 10.47 24.67 16.82
C ARG A 249 10.25 23.19 17.11
N ILE A 250 10.84 22.31 16.30
CA ILE A 250 10.60 20.86 16.38
C ILE A 250 11.36 20.27 17.57
N HIS A 251 12.63 20.65 17.77
CA HIS A 251 13.42 20.22 18.93
C HIS A 251 12.74 20.58 20.25
N LYS A 252 12.22 21.82 20.37
CA LYS A 252 11.50 22.25 21.57
C LYS A 252 10.25 21.41 21.83
N LYS A 253 9.46 21.14 20.79
CA LYS A 253 8.22 20.35 20.92
C LYS A 253 8.50 18.94 21.45
N HIS A 254 9.49 18.25 20.88
CA HIS A 254 9.84 16.88 21.29
C HIS A 254 10.55 16.85 22.66
N SER A 255 11.37 17.86 22.96
CA SER A 255 11.96 18.03 24.31
C SER A 255 10.88 18.23 25.39
N ASP A 256 9.88 19.07 25.12
CA ASP A 256 8.75 19.30 26.03
C ASP A 256 7.89 18.04 26.21
N SER A 257 7.75 17.24 25.15
CA SER A 257 7.05 15.94 25.18
C SER A 257 7.80 14.92 26.06
N ALA A 258 9.10 14.74 25.81
CA ALA A 258 9.97 13.84 26.58
C ALA A 258 10.00 14.21 28.08
N ALA A 259 10.04 15.51 28.40
CA ALA A 259 9.99 15.98 29.79
C ALA A 259 8.67 15.61 30.49
N LYS A 260 7.54 15.75 29.80
CA LYS A 260 6.22 15.37 30.35
C LYS A 260 6.09 13.86 30.55
N ILE A 261 6.62 13.06 29.63
CA ILE A 261 6.64 11.59 29.74
C ILE A 261 7.49 11.18 30.95
N LYS A 262 8.68 11.74 31.08
CA LYS A 262 9.57 11.50 32.22
C LYS A 262 8.92 11.86 33.56
N GLU A 263 8.24 13.01 33.66
CA GLU A 263 7.52 13.42 34.87
C GLU A 263 6.40 12.42 35.22
N LYS A 264 5.68 11.90 34.22
CA LYS A 264 4.65 10.86 34.42
C LYS A 264 5.27 9.53 34.88
N MET A 265 6.41 9.13 34.33
CA MET A 265 7.15 7.94 34.76
C MET A 265 7.58 8.06 36.23
N GLU A 266 8.11 9.22 36.63
CA GLU A 266 8.54 9.44 38.02
C GLU A 266 7.37 9.44 39.00
N LYS A 267 6.18 9.93 38.60
CA LYS A 267 4.96 9.84 39.42
C LYS A 267 4.49 8.40 39.60
N LEU A 268 4.54 7.60 38.54
CA LEU A 268 4.15 6.19 38.58
C LEU A 268 5.16 5.31 39.35
N LYS A 269 6.45 5.64 39.30
CA LYS A 269 7.49 4.95 40.10
C LYS A 269 7.39 5.23 41.62
N LYS A 270 6.68 6.29 42.03
CA LYS A 270 6.50 6.70 43.43
C LYS A 270 5.18 6.25 44.05
N THR A 271 4.31 5.61 43.28
CA THR A 271 3.02 5.06 43.74
C THR A 271 3.15 3.56 43.91
#